data_AF-A0A6L3YD38-F1
#
_entry.id   AF-A0A6L3YD38-F1
#
_cell.length_a   1.000
_cell.length_b   1.000
_cell.length_c   1.000
_cell.angle_alpha   90.00
_cell.angle_beta   90.00
_cell.angle_gamma   90.00
#
_symmetry.space_group_name_H-M   'P 1'
#
loop_
_entity.id
_entity.type
_entity.pdbx_description
1 polymer ?
#
loop_
_entity_poly.entity_id
_entity_poly.type
_entity_poly.pdbx_seq_one_letter_code
_entity_poly.pdbx_strand_id
1 'polypeptide(L)'
;MGKGGSKIDCGNVSLAHLAAIFSSSPVTCQPIGFAQDEAVFVVCGADMKGETVDLGTALISTGNAFAATDAKGNAVVPSYLVAEISAKMNTTGLWSGQFQHPKEVLLKSTRQQKNE
;
A
#
# COMPACT_ATOMS: atom_id res chain seq x y z
N MET A 1 24.11 -19.62 -6.59
CA MET A 1 23.89 -18.15 -6.65
C MET A 1 23.62 -17.74 -8.10
N GLY A 2 22.38 -17.39 -8.44
CA GLY A 2 22.03 -16.89 -9.78
C GLY A 2 22.34 -15.39 -9.90
N LYS A 3 23.22 -15.03 -10.84
CA LYS A 3 23.41 -13.65 -11.32
C LYS A 3 22.22 -13.29 -12.21
N GLY A 4 21.46 -12.25 -11.85
CA GLY A 4 20.44 -11.68 -12.76
C GLY A 4 19.13 -11.18 -12.12
N GLY A 5 19.16 -10.65 -10.89
CA GLY A 5 17.98 -9.95 -10.36
C GLY A 5 17.97 -8.50 -10.86
N SER A 6 17.06 -8.16 -11.79
CA SER A 6 16.83 -6.77 -12.18
C SER A 6 16.23 -6.01 -11.01
N LYS A 7 16.92 -4.97 -10.54
CA LYS A 7 16.40 -4.05 -9.53
C LYS A 7 15.33 -3.18 -10.17
N ILE A 8 14.09 -3.29 -9.71
CA ILE A 8 12.96 -2.49 -10.18
C ILE A 8 12.67 -1.42 -9.13
N ASP A 9 12.43 -0.19 -9.58
CA ASP A 9 11.88 0.86 -8.72
C ASP A 9 10.38 0.62 -8.53
N CYS A 10 10.06 -0.13 -7.48
CA CYS A 10 8.69 -0.46 -7.15
C CYS A 10 7.82 0.77 -6.79
N GLY A 11 8.45 1.89 -6.40
CA GLY A 11 7.75 3.16 -6.16
C GLY A 11 7.22 3.74 -7.45
N ASN A 12 8.05 3.82 -8.49
CA ASN A 12 7.64 4.30 -9.80
C ASN A 12 6.57 3.41 -10.45
N VAL A 13 6.67 2.09 -10.28
CA VAL A 13 5.63 1.16 -10.77
C VAL A 13 4.30 1.40 -10.07
N SER A 14 4.32 1.53 -8.74
CA SER A 14 3.11 1.79 -7.94
C SER A 14 2.47 3.14 -8.31
N LEU A 15 3.29 4.19 -8.51
CA LEU A 15 2.83 5.50 -8.95
C LEU A 15 2.22 5.46 -10.36
N ALA A 16 2.84 4.74 -11.29
CA ALA A 16 2.30 4.58 -12.64
C ALA A 16 0.94 3.85 -12.62
N HIS A 17 0.79 2.84 -11.75
CA HIS A 17 -0.49 2.14 -11.60
C HIS A 17 -1.58 3.05 -11.02
N LEU A 18 -1.25 3.87 -10.01
CA LEU A 18 -2.17 4.87 -9.48
C LEU A 18 -2.59 5.89 -10.56
N ALA A 19 -1.63 6.42 -11.33
CA ALA A 19 -1.89 7.35 -12.41
C ALA A 19 -2.77 6.73 -13.51
N ALA A 20 -2.59 5.44 -13.81
CA ALA A 20 -3.43 4.73 -14.76
C ALA A 20 -4.89 4.67 -14.30
N ILE A 21 -5.16 4.36 -13.03
CA ILE A 21 -6.52 4.36 -12.47
C ILE A 21 -7.15 5.75 -12.58
N PHE A 22 -6.40 6.80 -12.22
CA PHE A 22 -6.89 8.19 -12.26
C PHE A 22 -7.18 8.65 -13.70
N SER A 23 -6.45 8.10 -14.67
CA SER A 23 -6.64 8.42 -16.09
C SER A 23 -7.80 7.66 -16.72
N SER A 24 -8.17 6.49 -16.17
CA SER A 24 -9.20 5.62 -16.73
C SER A 24 -10.56 5.73 -16.05
N SER A 25 -10.62 6.27 -14.83
CA SER A 25 -11.80 6.26 -13.98
C SER A 25 -11.94 7.56 -13.18
N PRO A 26 -13.17 8.12 -13.07
CA PRO A 26 -13.46 9.16 -12.10
C PRO A 26 -13.15 8.66 -10.68
N VAL A 27 -12.44 9.48 -9.90
CA VAL A 27 -12.10 9.18 -8.50
C VAL A 27 -12.71 10.24 -7.59
N THR A 28 -13.41 9.79 -6.55
CA THR A 28 -13.95 10.65 -5.50
C THR A 28 -13.34 10.26 -4.16
N CYS A 29 -12.93 11.24 -3.36
CA CYS A 29 -12.27 11.01 -2.08
C CYS A 29 -13.06 11.67 -0.95
N GLN A 30 -13.21 10.97 0.17
CA GLN A 30 -13.83 11.47 1.39
C GLN A 30 -12.77 11.63 2.48
N PRO A 31 -12.66 12.80 3.12
CA PRO A 31 -11.73 13.01 4.23
C PRO A 31 -12.17 12.20 5.44
N ILE A 32 -11.21 11.54 6.08
CA ILE A 32 -11.42 10.73 7.30
C ILE A 32 -10.60 11.23 8.50
N GLY A 33 -9.70 12.19 8.29
CA GLY A 33 -8.90 12.79 9.35
C GLY A 33 -7.72 13.59 8.81
N PHE A 34 -6.92 14.12 9.73
CA PHE A 34 -5.74 14.93 9.43
C PHE A 34 -4.52 14.36 10.16
N ALA A 35 -3.38 14.41 9.49
CA ALA A 35 -2.08 14.17 10.08
C ALA A 35 -1.58 15.42 10.82
N GLN A 36 -0.50 15.25 11.60
CA GLN A 36 0.10 16.35 12.37
C GLN A 36 0.71 17.45 11.48
N ASP A 37 1.11 17.09 10.25
CA ASP A 37 1.64 17.99 9.23
C ASP A 37 0.55 18.51 8.27
N GLU A 38 -0.71 18.49 8.72
CA GLU A 38 -1.90 18.95 7.97
C GLU A 38 -2.25 18.11 6.73
N ALA A 39 -1.56 17.00 6.47
CA ALA A 39 -1.94 16.07 5.40
C ALA A 39 -3.34 15.46 5.69
N VAL A 40 -4.19 15.39 4.67
CA VAL A 40 -5.55 14.84 4.82
C VAL A 40 -5.54 13.34 4.54
N PHE A 41 -5.96 12.55 5.51
CA PHE A 41 -6.26 11.14 5.28
C PHE A 41 -7.61 11.02 4.60
N VAL A 42 -7.65 10.23 3.52
CA VAL A 42 -8.86 10.05 2.71
C VAL A 42 -9.11 8.57 2.45
N VAL A 43 -10.38 8.25 2.21
CA VAL A 43 -10.78 7.02 1.51
C VAL A 43 -11.30 7.45 0.14
N CYS A 44 -10.80 6.82 -0.92
CA CYS A 44 -11.20 7.15 -2.29
C CYS A 44 -11.91 5.97 -2.95
N GLY A 45 -12.97 6.27 -3.71
CA GLY A 45 -13.64 5.34 -4.60
C GLY A 45 -13.37 5.70 -6.06
N ALA A 46 -13.03 4.71 -6.87
CA ALA A 46 -12.94 4.84 -8.32
C ALA A 46 -14.21 4.25 -8.97
N ASP A 47 -14.83 4.98 -9.88
CA ASP A 47 -15.92 4.44 -10.71
C ASP A 47 -15.33 3.59 -11.84
N MET A 48 -15.52 2.28 -11.74
CA MET A 48 -15.10 1.31 -12.73
C MET A 48 -16.35 0.65 -13.32
N LYS A 49 -16.81 1.16 -14.48
CA LYS A 49 -17.95 0.62 -15.23
C LYS A 49 -19.27 0.64 -14.43
N GLY A 50 -19.50 1.69 -13.64
CA GLY A 50 -20.71 1.85 -12.84
C GLY A 50 -20.65 1.16 -11.47
N GLU A 51 -19.52 0.53 -11.13
CA GLU A 51 -19.25 0.03 -9.78
C GLU A 51 -18.22 0.93 -9.11
N THR A 52 -18.50 1.36 -7.87
CA THR A 52 -17.52 2.08 -7.06
C THR A 52 -16.60 1.08 -6.38
N VAL A 53 -15.32 1.13 -6.75
CA VAL A 53 -14.27 0.29 -6.17
C VAL A 53 -13.44 1.12 -5.20
N ASP A 54 -13.25 0.61 -3.98
CA ASP A 54 -12.33 1.22 -3.01
C ASP A 54 -10.90 1.21 -3.54
N LEU A 55 -10.33 2.41 -3.74
CA LEU A 55 -9.04 2.61 -4.39
C LEU A 55 -7.91 1.97 -3.57
N GLY A 56 -7.95 2.08 -2.24
CA GLY A 56 -6.94 1.49 -1.36
C GLY A 56 -6.88 -0.03 -1.53
N THR A 57 -8.03 -0.69 -1.54
CA THR A 57 -8.19 -2.13 -1.76
C THR A 57 -7.68 -2.51 -3.15
N ALA A 58 -8.01 -1.75 -4.19
CA ALA A 58 -7.54 -2.01 -5.55
C ALA A 58 -6.02 -1.96 -5.66
N LEU A 59 -5.38 -0.93 -5.09
CA LEU A 59 -3.92 -0.80 -5.10
C LEU A 59 -3.24 -1.89 -4.26
N ILE A 60 -3.77 -2.18 -3.08
CA ILE A 60 -3.14 -3.14 -2.16
C ILE A 60 -3.27 -4.57 -2.69
N SER A 61 -4.46 -4.96 -3.19
CA SER A 61 -4.72 -6.31 -3.71
C SER A 61 -3.93 -6.64 -4.98
N THR A 62 -3.59 -5.62 -5.77
CA THR A 62 -2.71 -5.75 -6.95
C THR A 62 -1.22 -5.66 -6.61
N GLY A 63 -0.89 -5.43 -5.33
CA GLY A 63 0.48 -5.32 -4.85
C GLY A 63 1.15 -4.01 -5.23
N ASN A 64 0.40 -2.92 -5.49
CA ASN A 64 0.93 -1.57 -5.73
C ASN A 64 0.88 -0.68 -4.47
N ALA A 65 0.46 -1.24 -3.34
CA ALA A 65 0.47 -0.63 -2.02
C ALA A 65 0.46 -1.72 -0.93
N PHE A 66 0.57 -1.33 0.34
CA PHE A 66 0.49 -2.22 1.49
C PHE A 66 -0.35 -1.59 2.61
N ALA A 67 -0.84 -2.41 3.55
CA ALA A 67 -1.68 -1.91 4.63
C ALA A 67 -0.86 -1.13 5.66
N ALA A 68 -1.34 0.06 6.02
CA ALA A 68 -0.78 0.84 7.10
C ALA A 68 -1.05 0.19 8.47
N THR A 69 -0.11 0.37 9.39
CA THR A 69 -0.23 -0.09 10.77
C THR A 69 -0.13 1.06 11.76
N ASP A 70 -0.78 0.92 12.91
CA ASP A 70 -0.54 1.79 14.05
C ASP A 70 0.85 1.55 14.68
N ALA A 71 1.21 2.35 15.69
CA ALA A 71 2.48 2.21 16.42
C ALA A 71 2.64 0.87 17.15
N LYS A 72 1.56 0.11 17.35
CA LYS A 72 1.56 -1.22 17.97
C LYS A 72 1.69 -2.33 16.92
N GLY A 73 1.62 -2.00 15.63
CA GLY A 73 1.68 -2.94 14.51
C GLY A 73 0.32 -3.49 14.09
N ASN A 74 -0.80 -2.98 14.63
CA ASN A 74 -2.13 -3.39 14.21
C ASN A 74 -2.50 -2.70 12.89
N ALA A 75 -3.19 -3.40 12.00
CA ALA A 75 -3.71 -2.79 10.78
C ALA A 75 -4.71 -1.67 11.11
N VAL A 76 -4.53 -0.49 10.51
CA VAL A 76 -5.45 0.65 10.69
C VAL A 76 -6.81 0.33 10.06
N VAL A 77 -6.79 -0.33 8.90
CA VAL A 77 -7.98 -0.80 8.19
C VAL A 77 -7.85 -2.32 8.00
N PRO A 78 -8.60 -3.16 8.74
CA PRO A 78 -8.45 -4.61 8.68
C PRO A 78 -8.70 -5.22 7.29
N SER A 79 -9.62 -4.68 6.50
CA SER A 79 -9.88 -5.15 5.13
C SER A 79 -8.67 -4.94 4.21
N TYR A 80 -7.87 -3.89 4.42
CA TYR A 80 -6.66 -3.64 3.66
C TYR A 80 -5.56 -4.65 4.00
N LEU A 81 -5.50 -5.14 5.24
CA LEU A 81 -4.60 -6.23 5.59
C LEU A 81 -4.97 -7.52 4.84
N VAL A 82 -6.27 -7.82 4.71
CA VAL A 82 -6.74 -8.98 3.93
C VAL A 82 -6.34 -8.83 2.46
N ALA A 83 -6.49 -7.63 1.89
CA ALA A 83 -6.03 -7.34 0.52
C ALA A 83 -4.51 -7.55 0.37
N GLU A 84 -3.71 -7.11 1.35
CA GLU A 84 -2.24 -7.29 1.33
C GLU A 84 -1.87 -8.77 1.39
N ILE A 85 -2.56 -9.56 2.22
CA ILE A 85 -2.36 -11.02 2.31
C ILE A 85 -2.68 -11.66 0.96
N SER A 86 -3.78 -11.28 0.31
CA SER A 86 -4.13 -11.76 -1.04
C SER A 86 -3.03 -11.46 -2.06
N ALA A 87 -2.52 -10.23 -2.09
CA ALA A 87 -1.45 -9.84 -2.99
C ALA A 87 -0.14 -10.63 -2.75
N LYS A 88 0.21 -10.88 -1.48
CA LYS A 88 1.35 -11.72 -1.11
C LYS A 88 1.20 -13.16 -1.57
N MET A 89 0.03 -13.76 -1.33
CA MET A 89 -0.25 -15.14 -1.76
C MET A 89 -0.20 -15.29 -3.28
N ASN A 90 -0.65 -14.27 -4.01
CA ASN A 90 -0.63 -14.25 -5.48
C ASN A 90 0.70 -13.76 -6.06
N THR A 91 1.69 -13.40 -5.23
CA THR A 91 3.01 -12.88 -5.65
C THR A 91 2.90 -11.69 -6.62
N THR A 92 1.96 -10.77 -6.38
CA THR A 92 1.70 -9.64 -7.28
C THR A 92 2.47 -8.38 -6.89
N GLY A 93 2.78 -7.53 -7.88
CA GLY A 93 3.39 -6.21 -7.68
C GLY A 93 4.65 -6.26 -6.81
N LEU A 94 4.65 -5.52 -5.69
CA LEU A 94 5.70 -5.49 -4.67
C LEU A 94 6.15 -6.90 -4.23
N TRP A 95 5.23 -7.86 -4.20
CA TRP A 95 5.47 -9.21 -3.69
C TRP A 95 5.99 -10.19 -4.75
N SER A 96 6.11 -9.77 -6.01
CA SER A 96 6.67 -10.59 -7.10
C SER A 96 8.19 -10.77 -7.01
N GLY A 97 8.85 -9.93 -6.22
CA GLY A 97 10.30 -9.94 -6.03
C GLY A 97 10.71 -9.87 -4.56
N GLN A 98 11.98 -9.53 -4.34
CA GLN A 98 12.50 -9.27 -3.00
C GLN A 98 12.12 -7.85 -2.56
N PHE A 99 11.05 -7.74 -1.78
CA PHE A 99 10.59 -6.48 -1.21
C PHE A 99 10.71 -6.49 0.31
N GLN A 100 11.39 -5.49 0.87
CA GLN A 100 11.51 -5.30 2.30
C GLN A 100 10.37 -4.42 2.79
N HIS A 101 9.44 -5.01 3.53
CA HIS A 101 8.27 -4.27 3.98
C HIS A 101 8.68 -3.13 4.94
N PRO A 102 8.31 -1.86 4.67
CA PRO A 102 8.72 -0.73 5.50
C PRO A 102 8.36 -0.87 6.98
N LYS A 103 7.17 -1.39 7.31
CA LYS A 103 6.73 -1.62 8.70
C LYS A 103 7.70 -2.49 9.50
N GLU A 104 8.27 -3.52 8.88
CA GLU A 104 9.18 -4.44 9.57
C GLU A 104 10.51 -3.76 9.89
N VAL A 105 10.95 -2.83 9.04
CA VAL A 105 12.16 -2.04 9.27
C VAL A 105 11.92 -1.06 10.42
N LEU A 106 10.82 -0.31 10.34
CA LEU A 106 10.46 0.72 11.32
C LEU A 106 10.26 0.13 12.72
N LEU A 107 9.50 -0.97 12.83
CA LEU A 107 9.26 -1.62 14.12
C LEU A 107 10.54 -2.19 14.74
N LYS A 108 11.51 -2.65 13.94
CA LYS A 108 12.82 -3.10 14.45
C LYS A 108 13.60 -1.92 15.02
N SER A 109 13.62 -0.78 14.32
CA SER A 109 14.29 0.44 14.78
C SER A 109 13.68 1.00 16.07
N THR A 110 12.36 1.04 16.20
CA THR A 110 11.69 1.52 17.43
C THR A 110 11.97 0.63 18.63
N ARG A 111 12.08 -0.70 18.44
CA ARG A 111 12.42 -1.62 19.53
C ARG A 111 13.87 -1.44 20.01
N GLN A 112 14.81 -1.15 19.11
CA GLN A 112 16.21 -0.92 19.49
C GLN A 112 16.36 0.36 20.31
N GLN A 113 15.69 1.45 19.93
CA GLN A 113 15.71 2.71 20.69
C GLN A 113 15.08 2.63 22.09
N LYS A 114 14.21 1.65 22.34
CA LYS A 114 13.58 1.45 23.65
C LYS A 114 14.44 0.60 24.61
N ASN A 115 15.51 -0.01 24.10
CA ASN A 115 16.42 -0.89 24.84
C ASN A 115 17.79 -0.25 25.12
N GLU A 116 17.96 1.02 24.76
CA GLU A 116 19.04 1.93 25.17
C GLU A 116 18.49 2.96 26.16
#